data_AF-A0A7Y2X8A9-F1
#
_entry.id   AF-A0A7Y2X8A9-F1
#
_cell.length_a   1.000
_cell.length_b   1.000
_cell.length_c   1.000
_cell.angle_alpha   90.00
_cell.angle_beta   90.00
_cell.angle_gamma   90.00
#
_symmetry.space_group_name_H-M   'P 1'
#
loop_
_entity.id
_entity.type
_entity.pdbx_description
1 polymer ?
#
loop_
_entity_poly.entity_id
_entity_poly.type
_entity_poly.pdbx_seq_one_letter_code
_entity_poly.pdbx_strand_id
1 'polypeptide(L)'
;HARDGYSKEDLEAKLHPIGFKTYSSKYTYGFWGDKAWRLGIKYPMILLNVSKLFLIVLPVYYLLTLPFTLLIMVLDFSSVNKTGSGINFIAKKEN
;
A
#
# COMPACT_ATOMS: atom_id res chain seq x y z
N HIS A 1 -0.71 -9.28 -1.65
CA HIS A 1 -1.02 -10.27 -0.61
C HIS A 1 -0.85 -9.53 0.71
N ALA A 2 -1.91 -9.31 1.47
CA ALA A 2 -1.77 -8.73 2.80
C ALA A 2 -0.91 -9.69 3.64
N ARG A 3 -0.25 -9.19 4.68
CA ARG A 3 0.60 -10.02 5.54
C ARG A 3 -0.19 -11.24 6.02
N ASP A 4 0.41 -12.41 5.94
CA ASP A 4 -0.21 -13.66 6.36
C ASP A 4 -0.76 -13.51 7.80
N GLY A 5 -2.01 -13.93 8.01
CA GLY A 5 -2.73 -13.75 9.26
C GLY A 5 -3.42 -12.39 9.44
N TYR A 6 -3.37 -11.51 8.44
CA TYR A 6 -4.08 -10.22 8.39
C TYR A 6 -4.93 -10.09 7.11
N SER A 7 -5.38 -11.21 6.53
CA SER A 7 -6.46 -11.13 5.56
C SER A 7 -7.73 -10.56 6.20
N LYS A 8 -8.68 -10.12 5.38
CA LYS A 8 -10.00 -9.69 5.87
C LYS A 8 -10.61 -10.80 6.74
N GLU A 9 -10.56 -12.03 6.25
CA GLU A 9 -11.14 -13.21 6.89
C GLU A 9 -10.44 -13.51 8.22
N ASP A 10 -9.11 -13.38 8.30
CA ASP A 10 -8.35 -13.55 9.54
C ASP A 10 -8.73 -12.48 10.59
N LEU A 11 -8.89 -11.24 10.15
CA LEU A 11 -9.26 -10.13 11.03
C LEU A 11 -10.69 -10.28 11.54
N GLU A 12 -11.62 -10.69 10.69
CA GLU A 12 -13.00 -11.00 11.08
C GLU A 12 -13.04 -12.15 12.08
N ALA A 13 -12.34 -13.25 11.81
CA ALA A 13 -12.25 -14.39 12.72
C ALA A 13 -11.68 -14.03 14.11
N LYS A 14 -10.78 -13.05 14.18
CA LYS A 14 -10.18 -12.58 15.45
C LYS A 14 -11.08 -11.60 16.20
N LEU A 15 -11.78 -10.72 15.49
CA LEU A 15 -12.48 -9.57 16.09
C LEU A 15 -13.97 -9.83 16.32
N HIS A 16 -14.63 -10.63 15.48
CA HIS A 16 -16.05 -10.92 15.63
C HIS A 16 -16.39 -11.65 16.94
N PRO A 17 -15.63 -12.66 17.40
CA PRO A 17 -15.94 -13.37 18.65
C PRO A 17 -15.89 -12.49 19.91
N ILE A 18 -15.17 -11.37 19.86
CA ILE A 18 -15.03 -10.43 20.99
C ILE A 18 -15.96 -9.21 20.87
N GLY A 19 -17.00 -9.29 20.04
CA GLY A 19 -18.08 -8.29 19.95
C GLY A 19 -17.82 -7.11 19.00
N PHE A 20 -16.81 -7.21 18.13
CA PHE A 20 -16.61 -6.23 17.06
C PHE A 20 -17.26 -6.68 15.77
N LYS A 21 -17.73 -5.73 14.96
CA LYS A 21 -18.19 -5.96 13.59
C LYS A 21 -17.34 -5.20 12.59
N THR A 22 -17.21 -5.76 11.39
CA THR A 22 -16.51 -5.11 10.27
C THR A 22 -17.32 -3.90 9.82
N TYR A 23 -16.74 -2.71 9.92
CA TYR A 23 -17.31 -1.48 9.39
C TYR A 23 -16.84 -1.21 7.96
N SER A 24 -15.54 -1.42 7.71
CA SER A 24 -14.95 -1.28 6.38
C SER A 24 -13.72 -2.16 6.25
N SER A 25 -13.52 -2.73 5.06
CA SER A 25 -12.31 -3.49 4.73
C SER A 25 -11.95 -3.23 3.29
N LYS A 26 -10.77 -2.63 3.07
CA LYS A 26 -10.26 -2.31 1.74
C LYS A 26 -8.80 -2.73 1.61
N TYR A 27 -8.48 -3.56 0.63
CA TYR A 27 -7.09 -3.84 0.28
C TYR A 27 -6.43 -2.59 -0.31
N THR A 28 -5.20 -2.32 0.12
CA THR A 28 -4.37 -1.19 -0.33
C THR A 28 -3.09 -1.71 -0.97
N TYR A 29 -2.44 -0.87 -1.78
CA TYR A 29 -1.31 -1.30 -2.58
C TYR A 29 -1.69 -2.46 -3.52
N GLY A 30 -2.77 -2.24 -4.28
CA GLY A 30 -3.23 -3.14 -5.32
C GLY A 30 -2.37 -3.04 -6.57
N PHE A 31 -2.97 -3.22 -7.75
CA PHE A 31 -2.23 -3.13 -9.01
C PHE A 31 -1.56 -1.76 -9.18
N TRP A 32 -2.31 -0.68 -8.98
CA TRP A 32 -1.79 0.68 -9.12
C TRP A 32 -0.79 1.01 -8.02
N GLY A 33 -1.07 0.61 -6.78
CA GLY A 33 -0.16 0.87 -5.67
C GLY A 33 1.16 0.11 -5.76
N ASP A 34 1.19 -1.11 -6.33
CA ASP A 34 2.46 -1.79 -6.66
C ASP A 34 3.28 -1.00 -7.69
N LYS A 35 2.63 -0.46 -8.73
CA LYS A 35 3.31 0.39 -9.73
C LYS A 35 3.85 1.67 -9.12
N ALA A 36 3.04 2.37 -8.31
CA ALA A 36 3.47 3.57 -7.60
C ALA A 36 4.63 3.26 -6.65
N TRP A 37 4.57 2.16 -5.90
CA TRP A 37 5.64 1.74 -4.99
C TRP A 37 6.93 1.40 -5.74
N ARG A 38 6.85 0.76 -6.90
CA ARG A 38 8.04 0.46 -7.71
C ARG A 38 8.72 1.73 -8.20
N LEU A 39 7.94 2.65 -8.74
CA LEU A 39 8.44 3.92 -9.26
C LEU A 39 8.99 4.80 -8.13
N GLY A 40 8.23 4.95 -7.05
CA GLY A 40 8.57 5.87 -5.96
C GLY A 40 9.59 5.34 -4.96
N ILE A 41 9.73 4.02 -4.80
CA ILE A 41 10.56 3.43 -3.73
C ILE A 41 11.51 2.36 -4.26
N LYS A 42 10.99 1.32 -4.94
CA LYS A 42 11.82 0.16 -5.33
C LYS A 42 12.98 0.55 -6.24
N TYR A 43 12.71 1.26 -7.33
CA TYR A 43 13.76 1.65 -8.29
C TYR A 43 14.78 2.61 -7.68
N PRO A 44 14.39 3.66 -6.92
CA PRO A 44 15.33 4.46 -6.14
C PRO A 44 16.22 3.63 -5.21
N MET A 45 15.65 2.67 -4.47
CA MET A 45 16.43 1.82 -3.57
C MET A 45 17.40 0.91 -4.31
N ILE A 46 16.98 0.30 -5.42
CA ILE A 46 17.87 -0.51 -6.27
C ILE A 46 19.02 0.35 -6.79
N LEU A 47 18.73 1.56 -7.25
CA LEU A 47 19.75 2.50 -7.74
C LEU A 47 20.78 2.84 -6.66
N LEU A 48 20.33 3.11 -5.43
CA LEU A 48 21.22 3.37 -4.29
C LEU A 48 22.08 2.16 -3.89
N ASN A 49 21.56 0.94 -4.04
CA ASN A 49 22.33 -0.28 -3.79
C ASN A 49 23.45 -0.51 -4.82
N VAL A 50 23.30 0.04 -6.04
CA VAL A 50 24.39 0.01 -7.04
C VAL A 50 25.52 0.96 -6.62
N SER A 51 25.19 2.18 -6.18
CA SER A 51 26.19 3.13 -5.68
C SER A 51 25.54 4.27 -4.89
N LYS A 52 26.25 4.73 -3.84
CA LYS A 52 25.84 5.92 -3.08
C LYS A 52 25.91 7.22 -3.90
N LEU A 53 26.62 7.24 -5.02
CA LEU A 53 26.70 8.41 -5.91
C LEU A 53 25.31 8.82 -6.44
N PHE A 54 24.40 7.86 -6.59
CA PHE A 54 23.05 8.12 -7.08
C PHE A 54 22.20 8.94 -6.11
N LEU A 55 22.63 9.19 -4.87
CA LEU A 55 21.97 10.16 -3.98
C LEU A 55 21.86 11.54 -4.62
N ILE A 56 22.83 11.94 -5.46
CA ILE A 56 22.80 13.23 -6.18
C ILE A 56 21.79 13.20 -7.35
N VAL A 57 21.52 12.02 -7.91
CA VAL A 57 20.57 11.83 -9.03
C VAL A 57 19.13 11.78 -8.53
N LEU A 58 18.89 11.28 -7.31
CA LEU A 58 17.55 11.12 -6.76
C LEU A 58 16.70 12.40 -6.73
N PRO A 59 17.22 13.59 -6.38
CA PRO A 59 16.43 14.82 -6.45
C PRO A 59 15.83 15.08 -7.84
N VAL A 60 16.62 14.90 -8.90
CA VAL A 60 16.15 15.07 -10.29
C VAL A 60 15.16 13.96 -10.65
N TYR A 61 15.45 12.72 -10.26
CA TYR A 61 14.53 11.59 -10.45
C TYR A 61 13.16 11.85 -9.82
N TYR A 62 13.11 12.31 -8.58
CA TYR A 62 11.83 12.58 -7.90
C TYR A 62 11.14 13.81 -8.45
N LEU A 63 11.86 14.85 -8.89
CA LEU A 63 11.23 16.00 -9.54
C LEU A 63 10.40 15.57 -10.76
N LEU A 64 10.91 14.60 -11.52
CA LEU A 64 10.23 14.07 -12.70
C LEU A 64 9.17 13.01 -12.37
N THR A 65 9.46 12.10 -11.44
CA THR A 65 8.62 10.91 -11.20
C THR A 65 7.58 11.09 -10.10
N LEU A 66 7.76 12.05 -9.19
CA LEU A 66 6.86 12.26 -8.06
C LEU A 66 5.43 12.63 -8.49
N PRO A 67 5.19 13.52 -9.47
CA PRO A 67 3.82 13.82 -9.91
C PRO A 67 3.09 12.57 -10.42
N PHE A 68 3.78 11.74 -11.20
CA PHE A 68 3.21 10.48 -11.70
C PHE A 68 3.00 9.46 -10.58
N THR A 69 3.96 9.36 -9.65
CA THR A 69 3.84 8.48 -8.48
C THR A 69 2.60 8.84 -7.66
N LEU A 70 2.40 10.13 -7.37
CA LEU A 70 1.23 10.62 -6.63
C LEU A 70 -0.07 10.37 -7.40
N LEU A 71 -0.09 10.62 -8.70
CA LEU A 71 -1.27 10.34 -9.53
C LEU A 71 -1.64 8.86 -9.47
N ILE A 72 -0.67 7.97 -9.62
CA ILE A 72 -0.91 6.51 -9.56
C ILE A 72 -1.35 6.09 -8.15
N MET A 73 -0.81 6.71 -7.08
CA MET A 73 -1.28 6.46 -5.72
C MET A 73 -2.75 6.89 -5.53
N VAL A 74 -3.17 8.03 -6.11
CA VAL A 74 -4.57 8.46 -6.07
C VAL A 74 -5.45 7.45 -6.81
N LEU A 75 -4.99 6.92 -7.95
CA LEU A 75 -5.71 5.85 -8.66
C LEU A 75 -5.85 4.59 -7.81
N ASP A 76 -4.80 4.16 -7.10
CA ASP A 76 -4.88 3.02 -6.16
C ASP A 76 -5.86 3.29 -5.02
N PHE A 77 -5.80 4.50 -4.45
CA PHE A 77 -6.65 4.91 -3.33
C PHE A 77 -8.12 4.94 -3.71
N SER A 78 -8.47 5.40 -4.92
CA SER A 78 -9.85 5.45 -5.40
C SER A 78 -10.33 4.10 -5.95
N SER A 79 -9.44 3.20 -6.33
CA SER A 79 -9.79 1.88 -6.88
C SER A 79 -10.35 0.94 -5.80
N VAL A 80 -11.21 0.00 -6.21
CA VAL A 80 -11.60 -1.13 -5.36
C VAL A 80 -10.66 -2.30 -5.66
N ASN A 81 -9.67 -2.49 -4.80
CA ASN A 81 -8.69 -3.55 -4.95
C ASN A 81 -9.23 -4.87 -4.40
N LYS A 82 -9.24 -5.92 -5.23
CA LYS A 82 -9.55 -7.30 -4.80
C LYS A 82 -8.43 -7.92 -3.97
N THR A 83 -7.19 -7.49 -4.24
CA THR A 83 -5.97 -7.95 -3.58
C THR A 83 -5.01 -6.79 -3.46
N GLY A 84 -4.18 -6.77 -2.43
CA GLY A 84 -3.14 -5.76 -2.24
C GLY A 84 -2.12 -6.21 -1.21
N SER A 85 -1.01 -5.51 -1.09
CA SER A 85 0.01 -5.81 -0.07
C SER A 85 -0.33 -5.23 1.31
N GLY A 86 -1.24 -4.26 1.37
CA GLY A 86 -1.80 -3.73 2.60
C GLY A 86 -3.30 -3.98 2.70
N ILE A 87 -3.83 -3.77 3.90
CA ILE A 87 -5.26 -3.78 4.19
C ILE A 87 -5.57 -2.61 5.13
N ASN A 88 -6.61 -1.86 4.80
CA ASN A 88 -7.25 -0.89 5.69
C ASN A 88 -8.54 -1.53 6.21
N PHE A 89 -8.51 -1.94 7.48
CA PHE A 89 -9.61 -2.64 8.14
C PHE A 89 -10.10 -1.80 9.32
N ILE A 90 -11.38 -1.46 9.32
CA ILE A 90 -12.04 -0.70 10.37
C ILE A 90 -13.09 -1.61 11.00
N ALA A 91 -12.94 -1.88 12.29
CA ALA A 91 -13.89 -2.59 13.11
C ALA A 91 -14.59 -1.63 14.07
N LYS A 92 -15.86 -1.88 14.37
CA LYS A 92 -16.63 -1.14 15.36
C LYS A 92 -17.19 -2.11 16.39
N LYS A 93 -17.01 -1.81 17.67
CA LYS A 93 -17.67 -2.56 18.74
C LYS A 93 -19.16 -2.30 18.65
N GLU A 94 -19.94 -3.36 18.59
CA GLU A 94 -21.39 -3.22 18.72
C GLU A 94 -21.71 -3.03 20.20
N ASN A 95 -22.44 -1.96 20.53
CA ASN A 95 -22.88 -1.68 21.90
C ASN A 95 -24.03 -2.60 22.28
#